data_AF-A0A2V2DA35-F1
#
_entry.id   AF-A0A2V2DA35-F1
#
_cell.length_a   1.000
_cell.length_b   1.000
_cell.length_c   1.000
_cell.angle_alpha   90.00
_cell.angle_beta   90.00
_cell.angle_gamma   90.00
#
_symmetry.space_group_name_H-M   'P 1'
#
loop_
_entity.id
_entity.type
_entity.pdbx_description
1 polymer ?
#
loop_
_entity_poly.entity_id
_entity_poly.type
_entity_poly.pdbx_seq_one_letter_code
_entity_poly.pdbx_strand_id
1 'polypeptide(L)' 'MRYRNLTELISCSNSSRHFFLSLQIKDQTELSKYGDYIHSAAELHEHAANLEKMRHYDTISGFSHIRTIK' A
#
# COMPACT_ATOMS: atom_id res chain seq x y z
N MET A 1 15.13 -7.10 -8.43
CA MET A 1 14.36 -6.94 -9.69
C MET A 1 13.56 -5.66 -9.58
N ARG A 2 13.51 -4.85 -10.62
CA ARG A 2 12.84 -3.55 -10.60
C ARG A 2 11.82 -3.52 -11.74
N TYR A 3 10.59 -3.15 -11.41
CA TYR A 3 9.44 -3.05 -12.30
C TYR A 3 9.07 -1.57 -12.49
N ARG A 4 8.31 -1.26 -13.52
CA ARG A 4 7.88 0.10 -13.87
C ARG A 4 6.95 0.69 -12.82
N ASN A 5 6.06 -0.12 -12.26
CA ASN A 5 5.10 0.28 -11.24
C ASN A 5 4.52 -0.96 -10.55
N LEU A 6 3.64 -0.71 -9.57
CA LEU A 6 2.94 -1.72 -8.79
C LEU A 6 2.17 -2.70 -9.68
N THR A 7 1.50 -2.21 -10.73
CA THR A 7 0.69 -3.06 -11.63
C THR A 7 1.56 -4.07 -12.36
N GLU A 8 2.71 -3.65 -12.88
CA GLU A 8 3.66 -4.57 -13.52
C GLU A 8 4.26 -5.53 -12.50
N LEU A 9 4.63 -5.04 -11.30
CA LEU A 9 5.13 -5.87 -10.20
C LEU A 9 4.15 -7.01 -9.85
N ILE A 10 2.87 -6.72 -9.59
CA ILE A 10 1.89 -7.75 -9.23
C ILE A 10 1.47 -8.61 -10.42
N SER A 11 1.63 -8.13 -11.66
CA SER A 11 1.36 -8.95 -12.84
C SER A 11 2.44 -10.00 -13.04
N CYS A 12 3.71 -9.62 -12.85
CA CYS A 12 4.87 -10.47 -13.11
C CYS A 12 5.33 -11.29 -11.89
N SER A 13 5.03 -10.85 -10.65
CA SER A 13 5.47 -11.52 -9.42
C SER A 13 4.29 -12.13 -8.66
N ASN A 14 4.22 -13.46 -8.63
CA ASN A 14 3.18 -14.19 -7.89
C ASN A 14 3.20 -13.90 -6.39
N SER A 15 4.38 -13.88 -5.77
CA SER A 15 4.51 -13.59 -4.34
C SER A 15 4.06 -12.17 -4.00
N SER A 16 4.45 -11.18 -4.80
CA SER A 16 4.04 -9.79 -4.62
C SER A 16 2.53 -9.60 -4.81
N ARG A 17 1.95 -10.29 -5.79
CA ARG A 17 0.49 -10.33 -6.01
C ARG A 17 -0.26 -10.96 -4.84
N HIS A 18 0.20 -12.11 -4.36
CA HIS A 18 -0.40 -12.77 -3.20
C HIS A 18 -0.36 -11.88 -1.96
N PHE A 19 0.78 -11.23 -1.70
CA PHE A 19 0.90 -10.27 -0.61
C PHE A 19 -0.05 -9.08 -0.79
N PHE A 20 -0.06 -8.44 -1.96
CA PHE A 20 -0.94 -7.31 -2.24
C PHE A 20 -2.41 -7.68 -2.02
N LEU A 21 -2.85 -8.83 -2.51
CA LEU A 21 -4.23 -9.30 -2.36
C LEU A 21 -4.59 -9.75 -0.93
N SER A 22 -3.60 -10.08 -0.09
CA SER A 22 -3.85 -10.38 1.33
C SER A 22 -4.04 -9.13 2.19
N LEU A 23 -3.73 -7.93 1.67
CA LEU A 23 -3.97 -6.67 2.36
C LEU A 23 -5.46 -6.31 2.38
N GLN A 24 -5.87 -5.45 3.32
CA GLN A 24 -7.24 -4.92 3.35
C GLN A 24 -7.52 -4.07 2.11
N ILE A 25 -8.77 -4.04 1.62
CA ILE A 25 -9.15 -3.30 0.39
C ILE A 25 -8.77 -1.81 0.45
N LYS A 26 -8.89 -1.18 1.62
CA LYS A 26 -8.46 0.21 1.81
C LYS A 26 -6.96 0.40 1.59
N ASP A 27 -6.15 -0.58 1.97
CA ASP A 27 -4.69 -0.55 1.82
C ASP A 27 -4.30 -0.82 0.38
N GLN A 28 -4.98 -1.77 -0.27
CA GLN A 28 -4.83 -2.00 -1.71
C GLN A 28 -5.11 -0.71 -2.48
N THR A 29 -6.22 -0.04 -2.17
CA THR A 29 -6.61 1.22 -2.82
C THR A 29 -5.59 2.32 -2.56
N GLU A 30 -5.11 2.46 -1.33
CA GLU A 30 -4.13 3.50 -0.98
C GLU A 30 -2.77 3.24 -1.64
N LEU A 31 -2.29 1.99 -1.64
CA LEU A 31 -1.07 1.58 -2.34
C LEU A 31 -1.17 1.80 -3.85
N SER A 32 -2.34 1.55 -4.45
CA SER A 32 -2.57 1.82 -5.87
C SER A 32 -2.40 3.30 -6.24
N LYS A 33 -2.68 4.24 -5.33
CA LYS A 33 -2.43 5.68 -5.59
C LYS A 33 -0.95 6.01 -5.69
N TYR A 34 -0.11 5.27 -4.96
CA TYR A 34 1.35 5.39 -4.99
C TYR A 34 1.98 4.36 -5.94
N GLY A 35 1.17 3.71 -6.79
CA GLY A 35 1.59 2.57 -7.60
C GLY A 35 2.77 2.88 -8.52
N ASP A 36 2.90 4.11 -8.99
CA ASP A 36 4.01 4.56 -9.85
C ASP A 36 5.36 4.64 -9.14
N TYR A 37 5.40 4.63 -7.81
CA TYR A 37 6.62 4.67 -6.99
C TYR A 37 7.03 3.31 -6.43
N ILE A 38 6.18 2.29 -6.59
CA ILE A 38 6.43 0.94 -6.08
C ILE A 38 6.97 0.10 -7.23
N HIS A 39 8.27 -0.17 -7.22
CA HIS A 39 8.97 -0.85 -8.30
C HIS A 39 9.46 -2.24 -7.90
N SER A 40 9.27 -2.64 -6.64
CA SER A 40 9.81 -3.88 -6.11
C SER A 40 8.97 -4.42 -4.96
N ALA A 41 9.14 -5.70 -4.65
CA ALA A 41 8.49 -6.32 -3.50
C ALA A 41 8.90 -5.65 -2.18
N ALA A 42 10.16 -5.25 -2.04
CA ALA A 42 10.65 -4.56 -0.85
C ALA A 42 9.93 -3.23 -0.62
N GLU A 43 9.83 -2.40 -1.67
CA GLU A 43 9.08 -1.14 -1.61
C GLU A 43 7.59 -1.39 -1.32
N LEU A 44 6.98 -2.42 -1.92
CA LEU A 44 5.59 -2.80 -1.64
C LEU A 44 5.38 -3.11 -0.14
N HIS A 45 6.26 -3.93 0.45
CA HIS A 45 6.19 -4.25 1.89
C HIS A 45 6.43 -3.03 2.77
N GLU A 46 7.39 -2.17 2.42
CA GLU A 46 7.68 -0.95 3.18
C GLU A 46 6.50 0.03 3.18
N HIS A 47 5.91 0.28 2.00
CA HIS A 47 4.73 1.14 1.88
C HIS A 47 3.54 0.55 2.66
N ALA A 48 3.32 -0.77 2.58
CA ALA A 48 2.26 -1.42 3.35
C ALA A 48 2.47 -1.28 4.87
N ALA A 49 3.70 -1.47 5.36
CA ALA A 49 4.04 -1.31 6.76
C ALA A 49 3.85 0.14 7.25
N ASN A 50 4.15 1.14 6.41
CA ASN A 50 3.92 2.54 6.74
C ASN A 50 2.43 2.87 6.84
N LEU A 51 1.59 2.34 5.95
CA LEU A 51 0.13 2.49 6.05
C LEU A 51 -0.42 1.86 7.33
N GLU A 52 0.08 0.69 7.72
CA GLU A 52 -0.29 0.04 8.97
C GLU A 52 0.06 0.89 10.19
N LYS A 53 1.29 1.43 10.23
CA LYS A 53 1.73 2.34 11.30
C LYS A 53 0.83 3.57 11.38
N MET A 54 0.52 4.23 10.26
CA MET A 54 -0.35 5.41 10.25
C MET A 54 -1.73 5.10 10.84
N ARG A 55 -2.33 3.96 10.48
CA ARG A 55 -3.61 3.54 11.08
C ARG A 55 -3.52 3.26 12.57
N HIS A 56 -2.42 2.64 12.99
CA HIS A 56 -2.19 2.36 14.40
C HIS A 56 -2.09 3.67 15.19
N TYR A 57 -1.42 4.69 14.64
CA TYR A 57 -1.41 6.03 15.19
C TYR A 57 -2.80 6.67 15.20
N ASP A 58 -3.60 6.58 14.14
CA ASP A 58 -4.98 7.13 14.12
C ASP A 58 -5.86 6.49 15.20
N THR A 59 -5.71 5.17 15.40
CA THR A 59 -6.48 4.42 16.41
C THR A 59 -6.10 4.84 17.83
N ILE A 60 -4.81 5.04 18.11
CA ILE A 60 -4.31 5.40 19.43
C ILE A 60 -4.53 6.88 19.75
N SER A 61 -4.39 7.76 18.75
CA SER A 61 -4.49 9.21 18.94
C SER A 61 -5.93 9.74 18.91
N GLY A 62 -6.92 8.93 18.53
CA GLY A 62 -8.33 9.33 18.45
C GLY A 62 -8.64 10.35 17.35
N PHE A 63 -7.65 10.75 16.54
CA PHE A 63 -7.84 11.65 15.42
C PHE A 63 -8.29 10.85 14.20
N SER A 64 -9.60 10.61 14.11
CA SER A 64 -10.19 10.19 12.84
C SER A 64 -10.08 11.37 11.86
N HIS A 65 -9.20 11.26 10.85
CA HIS A 65 -9.10 12.25 9.78
C HIS A 65 -10.45 12.34 9.07
N ILE A 66 -11.24 13.34 9.44
CA ILE A 66 -12.40 13.80 8.69
C ILE A 66 -11.83 14.27 7.36
N ARG A 67 -11.97 13.47 6.30
CA ARG A 67 -11.66 13.90 4.94
C ARG A 67 -12.55 15.11 4.63
N THR A 68 -11.99 16.30 4.76
CA THR A 68 -12.54 17.51 4.15
C THR A 68 -12.52 17.28 2.64
N ILE A 69 -13.70 16.97 2.12
CA ILE A 69 -14.01 16.99 0.70
C ILE A 69 -14.00 18.46 0.29
N LYS A 70 -13.17 18.82 -0.69
CA LYS A 70 -13.29 20.09 -1.41
C LYS A 70 -13.16 19.83 -2.91
#